data_AF-A0A226EDW6-F1
#
_entry.id   AF-A0A226EDW6-F1
#
_cell.length_a   1.000
_cell.length_b   1.000
_cell.length_c   1.000
_cell.angle_alpha   90.00
_cell.angle_beta   90.00
_cell.angle_gamma   90.00
#
_symmetry.space_group_name_H-M   'P 1'
#
loop_
_entity.id
_entity.type
_entity.pdbx_description
1 polymer ?
#
loop_
_entity_poly.entity_id
_entity_poly.type
_entity_poly.pdbx_seq_one_letter_code
_entity_poly.pdbx_strand_id
1 'polypeptide(L)'
;MAQVVFEIVDSYYKTFEKFPKLPVMFSRQTHRLVAVHNWKDLTGWLIECVFTLGLCVLIPKFIQFVYIVRKYLQFGHFPDQDEFVTPIQLLSVALAIIGSGSAISASFSSLLFDREIVYTVNSLFEMEQILVTRENIIHHRAENHRDKLTPKEASFAQVLGYVPLFGLYLTPAMAIFAVVNGLDPLTFVVDGYFRPDWRRYKILWFLGFKVFSLIMMTAAVISATRICLALACSFTFTACFLQHNIRMLGKDYNAIGRVRVVWIRNVRIYVIMYNTIVIGFARLGPYIAVIGLFSLAACGFNWI
;
A
#
# COMPACT_ATOMS: atom_id res chain seq x y z
N MET A 1 -11.52 18.08 8.40
CA MET A 1 -11.26 16.98 7.42
C MET A 1 -9.89 17.09 6.76
N ALA A 2 -9.61 18.10 5.92
CA ALA A 2 -8.31 18.23 5.24
C ALA A 2 -7.09 18.16 6.17
N GLN A 3 -7.13 18.94 7.26
CA GLN A 3 -6.04 19.00 8.24
C GLN A 3 -5.85 17.68 9.00
N VAL A 4 -6.94 16.97 9.33
CA VAL A 4 -6.87 15.63 9.94
C VAL A 4 -6.13 14.68 9.01
N VAL A 5 -6.44 14.72 7.72
CA VAL A 5 -5.74 13.90 6.72
C VAL A 5 -4.28 14.30 6.62
N PHE A 6 -3.95 15.59 6.57
CA PHE A 6 -2.56 16.06 6.53
C PHE A 6 -1.76 15.64 7.76
N GLU A 7 -2.33 15.74 8.98
CA GLU A 7 -1.66 15.27 10.20
C GLU A 7 -1.37 13.77 10.18
N ILE A 8 -2.33 12.97 9.69
CA ILE A 8 -2.14 11.52 9.52
C ILE A 8 -1.01 11.28 8.53
N VAL A 9 -1.05 11.89 7.34
CA VAL A 9 -0.02 11.68 6.30
C VAL A 9 1.37 12.11 6.79
N ASP A 10 1.47 13.22 7.51
CA ASP A 10 2.72 13.71 8.09
C ASP A 10 3.31 12.72 9.11
N SER A 11 2.46 12.08 9.93
CA SER A 11 2.88 11.04 10.87
C SER A 11 3.45 9.82 10.14
N TYR A 12 2.81 9.42 9.04
CA TYR A 12 3.26 8.31 8.19
C TYR A 12 4.58 8.65 7.52
N TYR A 13 4.71 9.86 6.97
CA TYR A 13 5.95 10.33 6.35
C TYR A 13 7.10 10.30 7.35
N LYS A 14 6.93 10.86 8.56
CA LYS A 14 7.96 10.85 9.61
C LYS A 14 8.42 9.44 10.00
N THR A 15 7.49 8.48 10.01
CA THR A 15 7.79 7.09 10.38
C THR A 15 8.62 6.40 9.31
N PHE A 16 8.37 6.69 8.03
CA PHE A 16 9.01 6.00 6.90
C PHE A 16 10.12 6.79 6.19
N GLU A 17 10.38 8.04 6.57
CA GLU A 17 11.41 8.90 5.95
C GLU A 17 12.83 8.29 5.97
N LYS A 18 13.12 7.43 6.95
CA LYS A 18 14.42 6.75 7.08
C LYS A 18 14.62 5.60 6.08
N PHE A 19 13.56 5.16 5.41
CA PHE A 19 13.60 4.06 4.45
C PHE A 19 13.76 4.58 3.01
N PRO A 20 14.15 3.73 2.04
CA PRO A 20 14.33 4.14 0.64
C PRO A 20 13.10 4.85 0.05
N LYS A 21 13.28 5.82 -0.83
CA LYS A 21 12.13 6.55 -1.39
C LYS A 21 11.25 5.63 -2.24
N LEU A 22 9.94 5.82 -2.14
CA LEU A 22 8.94 5.16 -3.00
C LEU A 22 8.75 5.95 -4.31
N PRO A 23 8.27 5.31 -5.40
CA PRO A 23 8.00 5.97 -6.68
C PRO A 23 7.08 7.18 -6.58
N VAL A 24 6.06 7.08 -5.72
CA VAL A 24 5.13 8.17 -5.41
C VAL A 24 5.18 8.39 -3.90
N MET A 25 5.45 9.63 -3.48
CA MET A 25 5.55 10.00 -2.07
C MET A 25 4.78 11.29 -1.80
N PHE A 26 4.36 11.47 -0.55
CA PHE A 26 3.77 12.72 -0.10
C PHE A 26 4.87 13.69 0.34
N SER A 27 4.83 14.93 -0.16
CA SER A 27 5.74 15.99 0.26
C SER A 27 5.14 16.82 1.37
N ARG A 28 5.80 16.83 2.52
CA ARG A 28 5.42 17.63 3.69
C ARG A 28 5.49 19.14 3.45
N GLN A 29 6.40 19.59 2.57
CA GLN A 29 6.56 21.02 2.28
C GLN A 29 5.39 21.56 1.47
N THR A 30 4.95 20.80 0.45
CA THR A 30 3.91 21.24 -0.48
C THR A 30 2.53 20.71 -0.13
N HIS A 31 2.42 19.78 0.82
CA HIS A 31 1.20 19.02 1.14
C HIS A 31 0.58 18.36 -0.11
N ARG A 32 1.43 17.92 -1.04
CA ARG A 32 1.05 17.36 -2.34
C ARG A 32 1.77 16.04 -2.59
N LEU A 33 1.23 15.21 -3.47
CA LEU A 33 1.94 14.03 -3.97
C LEU A 33 3.02 14.47 -4.97
N VAL A 34 4.17 13.82 -4.88
CA VAL A 34 5.34 14.04 -5.73
C VAL A 34 5.83 12.68 -6.22
N ALA A 35 6.04 12.58 -7.53
CA ALA A 35 6.69 11.43 -8.12
C ALA A 35 8.22 11.59 -8.08
N VAL A 36 8.92 10.53 -7.70
CA VAL A 36 10.38 10.48 -7.69
C VAL A 36 10.84 9.85 -8.99
N HIS A 37 11.51 10.63 -9.85
CA HIS A 37 11.99 10.13 -11.16
C HIS A 37 13.48 9.78 -11.16
N ASN A 38 14.21 10.16 -10.11
CA ASN A 38 15.64 9.89 -10.03
C ASN A 38 15.87 8.40 -9.75
N TRP A 39 16.37 7.67 -10.74
CA TRP A 39 16.70 6.25 -10.61
C TRP A 39 17.64 5.93 -9.45
N LYS A 40 18.60 6.83 -9.16
CA LYS A 40 19.51 6.70 -8.00
C LYS A 40 18.74 6.61 -6.68
N ASP A 41 17.72 7.45 -6.52
CA ASP A 41 16.88 7.49 -5.32
C ASP A 41 15.93 6.28 -5.22
N LEU A 42 15.58 5.68 -6.37
CA LEU A 42 14.70 4.51 -6.46
C LEU A 42 15.44 3.17 -6.34
N THR A 43 16.78 3.15 -6.40
CA THR A 43 17.57 1.91 -6.33
C THR A 43 17.28 1.11 -5.07
N GLY A 44 17.20 1.76 -3.90
CA GLY A 44 16.89 1.08 -2.65
C GLY A 44 15.50 0.44 -2.65
N TRP A 45 14.50 1.09 -3.23
CA TRP A 45 13.16 0.53 -3.40
C TRP A 45 13.16 -0.67 -4.35
N LEU A 46 13.89 -0.59 -5.47
CA LEU A 46 13.98 -1.68 -6.43
C LEU A 46 14.64 -2.92 -5.82
N ILE A 47 15.72 -2.73 -5.05
CA ILE A 47 16.40 -3.81 -4.32
C ILE A 47 15.45 -4.44 -3.31
N GLU A 48 14.72 -3.65 -2.52
CA GLU A 48 13.73 -4.17 -1.57
C GLU A 48 12.62 -4.98 -2.26
N CYS A 49 12.11 -4.50 -3.40
CA CYS A 49 11.08 -5.20 -4.17
C CYS A 49 11.60 -6.52 -4.73
N VAL A 50 12.78 -6.52 -5.37
CA VAL A 50 13.40 -7.74 -5.92
C VAL A 50 13.67 -8.75 -4.81
N PHE A 51 14.18 -8.28 -3.67
CA PHE A 51 14.44 -9.12 -2.52
C PHE A 51 13.16 -9.75 -1.95
N THR A 52 12.12 -8.94 -1.75
CA THR A 52 10.83 -9.39 -1.20
C THR A 52 10.13 -10.34 -2.17
N LEU A 53 10.15 -10.04 -3.47
CA LEU A 53 9.61 -10.91 -4.52
C LEU A 53 10.38 -12.23 -4.62
N GLY A 54 11.72 -12.17 -4.55
CA GLY A 54 12.57 -13.35 -4.55
C GLY A 54 12.27 -14.28 -3.38
N LEU A 55 12.28 -13.72 -2.17
CA LEU A 55 12.15 -14.48 -0.93
C LEU A 55 10.74 -15.00 -0.66
N CYS A 56 9.72 -14.16 -0.86
CA CYS A 56 8.34 -14.50 -0.52
C CYS A 56 7.58 -15.18 -1.68
N VAL A 57 7.98 -14.97 -2.94
CA VAL A 57 7.20 -15.42 -4.11
C VAL A 57 7.98 -16.41 -4.98
N LEU A 58 9.15 -16.03 -5.51
CA LEU A 58 9.85 -16.85 -6.51
C LEU A 58 10.47 -18.12 -5.93
N ILE A 59 11.22 -17.98 -4.83
CA ILE A 59 11.93 -19.11 -4.21
C ILE A 59 10.96 -20.21 -3.76
N PRO A 60 9.86 -19.90 -3.03
CA PRO A 60 8.90 -20.93 -2.60
C PRO A 60 8.22 -21.62 -3.79
N LYS A 61 7.83 -20.86 -4.82
CA LYS A 61 7.20 -21.42 -6.04
C LYS A 61 8.14 -22.31 -6.83
N PHE A 62 9.37 -21.87 -7.04
CA PHE A 62 10.36 -22.67 -7.77
C PHE A 62 10.57 -24.01 -7.09
N ILE A 63 10.60 -24.02 -5.75
CA ILE A 63 10.82 -25.25 -4.98
C ILE A 63 9.57 -26.12 -4.94
N GLN A 64 8.37 -25.53 -4.83
CA GLN A 64 7.11 -26.25 -5.04
C GLN A 64 7.07 -26.93 -6.42
N PHE A 65 7.46 -26.21 -7.48
CA PHE A 65 7.50 -26.76 -8.83
C PHE A 65 8.49 -27.93 -8.94
N VAL A 66 9.74 -27.75 -8.47
CA VAL A 66 10.74 -28.81 -8.49
C VAL A 66 10.29 -30.03 -7.68
N TYR A 67 9.64 -29.81 -6.52
CA TYR A 67 9.08 -30.88 -5.70
C TYR A 67 8.00 -31.68 -6.47
N ILE A 68 7.04 -30.99 -7.08
CA ILE A 68 5.95 -31.62 -7.86
C ILE A 68 6.53 -32.41 -9.03
N VAL A 69 7.45 -31.84 -9.80
CA VAL A 69 8.09 -32.52 -10.94
C VAL A 69 8.84 -33.77 -10.47
N ARG A 70 9.59 -33.69 -9.36
CA ARG A 70 10.33 -34.83 -8.82
C ARG A 70 9.41 -35.94 -8.34
N LYS A 71 8.31 -35.59 -7.66
CA LYS A 71 7.30 -36.55 -7.20
C LYS A 71 6.57 -37.19 -8.38
N TYR A 72 6.19 -36.41 -9.39
CA TYR A 72 5.60 -36.93 -10.62
C TYR A 72 6.53 -37.94 -11.32
N LEU A 73 7.83 -37.64 -11.41
CA LEU A 73 8.82 -38.56 -11.96
C LEU A 73 9.01 -39.84 -11.11
N GLN A 74 8.77 -39.78 -9.80
CA GLN A 74 8.91 -40.94 -8.90
C GLN A 74 7.67 -41.82 -8.84
N PHE A 75 6.48 -41.22 -8.77
CA PHE A 75 5.22 -41.93 -8.55
C PHE A 75 4.44 -42.16 -9.86
N GLY A 76 4.81 -41.49 -10.95
CA GLY A 76 4.12 -41.61 -12.25
C GLY A 76 2.76 -40.92 -12.31
N HIS A 77 2.31 -40.31 -11.21
CA HIS A 77 1.11 -39.50 -11.10
C HIS A 77 1.34 -38.32 -10.15
N PHE A 78 0.44 -37.34 -10.16
CA PHE A 78 0.48 -36.25 -9.20
C PHE A 78 0.15 -36.77 -7.79
N PRO A 79 0.80 -36.25 -6.74
CA PRO A 79 0.56 -36.72 -5.38
C PRO A 79 -0.87 -36.40 -4.95
N ASP A 80 -1.68 -37.43 -4.67
CA ASP A 80 -3.11 -37.28 -4.36
C ASP A 80 -3.38 -36.74 -2.94
N GLN A 81 -2.38 -36.78 -2.05
CA GLN A 81 -2.34 -36.12 -0.73
C GLN A 81 -0.98 -36.43 -0.07
N ASP A 82 -0.03 -35.50 -0.14
CA ASP A 82 1.24 -35.62 0.60
C ASP A 82 1.20 -34.75 1.88
N GLU A 83 1.86 -35.22 2.94
CA GLU A 83 2.22 -34.48 4.18
C GLU A 83 2.95 -33.15 3.95
N PHE A 84 3.24 -32.83 2.68
CA PHE A 84 3.98 -31.65 2.27
C PHE A 84 3.27 -30.34 2.51
N VAL A 85 1.98 -30.36 2.86
CA VAL A 85 1.33 -29.13 3.29
C VAL A 85 0.26 -29.34 4.34
N THR A 86 0.58 -28.97 5.58
CA THR A 86 -0.50 -28.63 6.51
C THR A 86 -1.26 -27.42 5.93
N PRO A 87 -2.60 -27.42 5.92
CA PRO A 87 -3.41 -26.32 5.35
C PRO A 87 -2.99 -24.93 5.84
N ILE A 88 -2.48 -24.88 7.07
CA ILE A 88 -1.96 -23.68 7.74
C ILE A 88 -0.68 -23.14 7.08
N GLN A 89 0.23 -24.01 6.65
CA GLN A 89 1.44 -23.62 5.91
C GLN A 89 1.11 -23.10 4.52
N LEU A 90 0.20 -23.74 3.78
CA LEU A 90 -0.29 -23.25 2.49
C LEU A 90 -0.96 -21.89 2.63
N LEU A 91 -1.80 -21.72 3.66
CA LEU A 91 -2.48 -20.45 3.93
C LEU A 91 -1.48 -19.34 4.31
N SER A 92 -0.46 -19.65 5.10
CA SER A 92 0.59 -18.69 5.48
C SER A 92 1.40 -18.24 4.26
N VAL A 93 1.83 -19.18 3.43
CA VAL A 93 2.56 -18.87 2.18
C VAL A 93 1.66 -18.10 1.22
N ALA A 94 0.39 -18.47 1.09
CA ALA A 94 -0.57 -17.74 0.27
C ALA A 94 -0.78 -16.31 0.77
N LEU A 95 -0.96 -16.10 2.08
CA LEU A 95 -1.10 -14.76 2.66
C LEU A 95 0.16 -13.92 2.48
N ALA A 96 1.34 -14.52 2.65
CA ALA A 96 2.61 -13.85 2.40
C ALA A 96 2.73 -13.43 0.93
N ILE A 97 2.42 -14.32 0.00
CA ILE A 97 2.45 -14.04 -1.45
C ILE A 97 1.40 -12.99 -1.84
N ILE A 98 0.18 -13.07 -1.31
CA ILE A 98 -0.89 -12.10 -1.58
C ILE A 98 -0.43 -10.73 -1.09
N GLY A 99 -0.01 -10.62 0.17
CA GLY A 99 0.39 -9.34 0.75
C GLY A 99 1.62 -8.73 0.09
N SER A 100 2.71 -9.50 -0.06
CA SER A 100 3.94 -9.00 -0.66
C SER A 100 3.83 -8.81 -2.17
N GLY A 101 3.15 -9.72 -2.87
CA GLY A 101 2.92 -9.65 -4.31
C GLY A 101 2.06 -8.45 -4.69
N SER A 102 0.92 -8.25 -4.00
CA SER A 102 0.05 -7.10 -4.26
C SER A 102 0.75 -5.77 -3.99
N ALA A 103 1.55 -5.71 -2.91
CA ALA A 103 2.33 -4.52 -2.58
C ALA A 103 3.29 -4.16 -3.73
N ILE A 104 4.06 -5.14 -4.21
CA ILE A 104 5.05 -4.94 -5.27
C ILE A 104 4.37 -4.58 -6.59
N SER A 105 3.31 -5.28 -6.99
CA SER A 105 2.55 -4.99 -8.21
C SER A 105 1.96 -3.57 -8.20
N ALA A 106 1.38 -3.17 -7.07
CA ALA A 106 0.82 -1.82 -6.92
C ALA A 106 1.92 -0.75 -6.89
N SER A 107 3.07 -1.03 -6.27
CA SER A 107 4.21 -0.12 -6.30
C SER A 107 4.88 0.00 -7.67
N PHE A 108 4.86 -1.07 -8.47
CA PHE A 108 5.37 -1.01 -9.85
C PHE A 108 4.40 -0.25 -10.75
N SER A 109 3.10 -0.44 -10.54
CA SER A 109 2.05 0.33 -11.22
C SER A 109 2.13 1.82 -10.87
N SER A 110 2.46 2.16 -9.61
CA SER A 110 2.64 3.56 -9.21
C SER A 110 3.87 4.21 -9.86
N LEU A 111 4.89 3.42 -10.24
CA LEU A 111 6.02 3.89 -11.03
C LEU A 111 5.66 4.08 -12.52
N LEU A 112 4.87 3.18 -13.09
CA LEU A 112 4.48 3.25 -14.51
C LEU A 112 3.46 4.36 -14.80
N PHE A 113 2.57 4.65 -13.86
CA PHE A 113 1.47 5.61 -14.01
C PHE A 113 1.62 6.79 -13.05
N ASP A 114 2.86 7.14 -12.69
CA ASP A 114 3.19 8.15 -11.69
C ASP A 114 2.62 9.53 -12.05
N ARG A 115 2.71 9.91 -13.33
CA ARG A 115 2.18 11.17 -13.86
C ARG A 115 0.68 11.26 -13.71
N GLU A 116 -0.06 10.23 -14.11
CA GLU A 116 -1.52 10.23 -14.05
C GLU A 116 -2.01 10.22 -12.60
N ILE A 117 -1.38 9.42 -11.73
CA ILE A 117 -1.71 9.35 -10.31
C ILE A 117 -1.45 10.71 -9.65
N VAL A 118 -0.25 11.27 -9.82
CA VAL A 118 0.13 12.54 -9.19
C VAL A 118 -0.73 13.69 -9.73
N TYR A 119 -0.96 13.77 -11.04
CA TYR A 119 -1.80 14.80 -11.63
C TYR A 119 -3.23 14.75 -11.10
N THR A 120 -3.84 13.55 -11.09
CA THR A 120 -5.23 13.40 -10.69
C THR A 120 -5.43 13.71 -9.21
N VAL A 121 -4.56 13.17 -8.36
CA VAL A 121 -4.68 13.41 -6.91
C VAL A 121 -4.35 14.87 -6.57
N ASN A 122 -3.34 15.48 -7.18
CA ASN A 122 -3.04 16.90 -6.95
C ASN A 122 -4.16 17.82 -7.46
N SER A 123 -4.86 17.46 -8.56
CA SER A 123 -6.02 18.22 -9.02
C SER A 123 -7.18 18.20 -8.02
N LEU A 124 -7.36 17.09 -7.27
CA LEU A 124 -8.35 17.00 -6.19
C LEU A 124 -7.96 17.85 -4.99
N PHE A 125 -6.67 17.94 -4.66
CA PHE A 125 -6.16 18.84 -3.62
C PHE A 125 -6.35 20.32 -4.02
N GLU A 126 -6.06 20.68 -5.27
CA GLU A 126 -6.30 22.04 -5.77
C GLU A 126 -7.79 22.40 -5.75
N MET A 127 -8.64 21.46 -6.14
CA MET A 127 -10.09 21.61 -6.08
C MET A 127 -10.58 21.87 -4.65
N GLU A 128 -10.06 21.13 -3.67
CA GLU A 128 -10.39 21.34 -2.26
C GLU A 128 -9.99 22.75 -1.80
N GLN A 129 -8.77 23.19 -2.12
CA GLN A 129 -8.30 24.53 -1.78
C GLN A 129 -9.23 25.63 -2.33
N ILE A 130 -9.67 25.47 -3.58
CA ILE A 130 -10.63 26.41 -4.20
C ILE A 130 -11.99 26.38 -3.48
N LEU A 131 -12.52 25.20 -3.14
CA LEU A 131 -13.81 25.06 -2.46
C LEU A 131 -13.79 25.67 -1.05
N VAL A 132 -12.74 25.38 -0.27
CA VAL A 132 -12.57 25.93 1.08
C VAL A 132 -12.44 27.44 1.05
N THR A 133 -11.67 27.98 0.10
CA THR A 133 -11.51 29.44 -0.07
C THR A 133 -12.86 30.11 -0.39
N ARG A 134 -13.67 29.49 -1.25
CA ARG A 134 -15.02 29.98 -1.59
C ARG A 134 -15.98 29.91 -0.41
N GLU A 135 -15.99 28.80 0.32
CA GLU A 135 -16.83 28.64 1.51
C GLU A 135 -16.53 29.74 2.54
N ASN A 136 -15.26 30.07 2.76
CA ASN A 136 -14.84 31.15 3.66
C ASN A 136 -15.34 32.53 3.20
N ILE A 137 -15.25 32.83 1.89
CA ILE A 137 -15.75 34.08 1.31
C ILE A 137 -17.28 34.19 1.46
N ILE A 138 -18.02 33.11 1.18
CA ILE A 138 -19.49 33.11 1.20
C ILE A 138 -20.05 33.20 2.62
N HIS A 139 -19.39 32.58 3.60
CA HIS A 139 -19.85 32.56 4.99
C HIS A 139 -19.23 33.68 5.86
N HIS A 140 -18.51 34.65 5.27
CA HIS A 140 -17.79 35.70 6.01
C HIS A 140 -16.96 35.15 7.18
N ARG A 141 -16.44 33.92 7.05
CA ARG A 141 -15.44 33.41 7.98
C ARG A 141 -14.11 34.05 7.63
N ALA A 142 -13.43 34.60 8.63
CA ALA A 142 -12.07 35.10 8.45
C ALA A 142 -11.23 34.07 7.69
N GLU A 143 -10.41 34.51 6.74
CA GLU A 143 -9.51 33.69 5.91
C GLU A 143 -8.65 32.71 6.74
N ASN A 144 -8.48 33.00 8.04
CA ASN A 144 -7.73 32.22 9.03
C ASN A 144 -8.57 31.20 9.84
N HIS A 145 -9.83 30.90 9.49
CA HIS A 145 -10.58 29.78 10.09
C HIS A 145 -10.10 28.38 9.62
N ARG A 146 -8.82 28.26 9.28
CA ARG A 146 -8.12 26.97 9.32
C ARG A 146 -7.97 26.46 10.75
N ASP A 147 -8.17 27.29 11.77
CA ASP A 147 -7.48 27.02 13.04
C ASP A 147 -8.40 26.53 14.17
N LYS A 148 -8.66 25.22 14.16
CA LYS A 148 -8.44 24.29 15.28
C LYS A 148 -9.17 22.99 14.99
N LEU A 149 -8.42 21.89 14.89
CA LEU A 149 -9.03 20.56 14.96
C LEU A 149 -9.89 20.50 16.23
N THR A 150 -11.13 20.00 16.09
CA THR A 150 -11.90 19.67 17.28
C THR A 150 -11.12 18.60 18.09
N PRO A 151 -11.22 18.59 19.43
CA PRO A 151 -10.46 17.62 20.24
C PRO A 151 -10.74 16.17 19.85
N LYS A 152 -11.95 15.88 19.34
CA LYS A 152 -12.31 14.56 18.79
C LYS A 152 -11.58 14.25 17.48
N GLU A 153 -11.48 15.20 16.55
CA GLU A 153 -10.74 15.05 15.31
C GLU A 153 -9.24 14.94 15.53
N ALA A 154 -8.69 15.71 16.48
CA ALA A 154 -7.28 15.62 16.86
C ALA A 154 -6.94 14.27 17.50
N SER A 155 -7.81 13.78 18.40
CA SER A 155 -7.66 12.43 18.97
C SER A 155 -7.74 11.35 17.88
N PHE A 156 -8.67 11.47 16.94
CA PHE A 156 -8.79 10.54 15.81
C PHE A 156 -7.54 10.55 14.90
N ALA A 157 -7.01 11.74 14.57
CA ALA A 157 -5.78 11.89 13.81
C ALA A 157 -4.59 11.25 14.53
N GLN A 158 -4.49 11.42 15.86
CA GLN A 158 -3.47 10.78 16.68
C GLN A 158 -3.58 9.26 16.65
N VAL A 159 -4.77 8.68 16.88
CA VAL A 159 -4.96 7.22 16.86
C VAL A 159 -4.56 6.64 15.50
N LEU A 160 -5.04 7.22 14.40
CA LEU A 160 -4.67 6.77 13.06
C LEU A 160 -3.20 7.01 12.73
N GLY A 161 -2.61 8.07 13.29
CA GLY A 161 -1.19 8.39 13.18
C GLY A 161 -0.27 7.39 13.87
N TYR A 162 -0.76 6.56 14.80
CA TYR A 162 -0.02 5.47 15.45
C TYR A 162 -0.06 4.15 14.67
N VAL A 163 -0.95 3.99 13.68
CA VAL A 163 -1.08 2.76 12.89
C VAL A 163 0.24 2.33 12.22
N PRO A 164 1.06 3.23 11.63
CA PRO A 164 2.37 2.86 11.08
C PRO A 164 3.33 2.30 12.12
N LEU A 165 3.37 2.92 13.30
CA LEU A 165 4.19 2.49 14.41
C LEU A 165 3.73 1.11 14.91
N PHE A 166 2.43 0.90 15.05
CA PHE A 166 1.86 -0.38 15.39
C PHE A 166 2.28 -1.48 14.40
N GLY A 167 2.20 -1.21 13.09
CA GLY A 167 2.66 -2.13 12.05
C GLY A 167 4.15 -2.48 12.18
N LEU A 168 5.00 -1.48 12.40
CA LEU A 168 6.44 -1.69 12.59
C LEU A 168 6.76 -2.51 13.85
N TYR A 169 6.06 -2.29 14.96
CA TYR A 169 6.27 -3.06 16.19
C TYR A 169 5.69 -4.47 16.13
N LEU A 170 4.60 -4.68 15.40
CA LEU A 170 3.98 -5.99 15.21
C LEU A 170 4.81 -6.89 14.28
N THR A 171 5.51 -6.30 13.32
CA THR A 171 6.31 -7.01 12.31
C THR A 171 7.29 -8.05 12.90
N PRO A 172 8.17 -7.72 13.86
CA PRO A 172 9.09 -8.70 14.45
C PRO A 172 8.35 -9.81 15.20
N ALA A 173 7.23 -9.52 15.87
CA ALA A 173 6.44 -10.55 16.56
C ALA A 173 5.84 -11.56 15.57
N MET A 174 5.31 -11.07 14.44
CA MET A 174 4.81 -11.91 13.35
C MET A 174 5.93 -12.73 12.71
N ALA A 175 7.12 -12.16 12.52
CA ALA A 175 8.27 -12.87 11.97
C ALA A 175 8.78 -13.97 12.93
N ILE A 176 8.85 -13.71 14.24
CA ILE A 176 9.21 -14.71 15.25
C ILE A 176 8.19 -15.86 15.24
N PHE A 177 6.90 -15.54 15.25
CA PHE A 177 5.84 -16.54 15.18
C PHE A 177 5.96 -17.41 13.92
N ALA A 178 6.22 -16.79 12.76
CA ALA A 178 6.39 -17.52 11.51
C ALA A 178 7.61 -18.45 11.56
N VAL A 179 8.76 -17.98 12.06
CA VAL A 179 10.01 -18.74 12.09
C VAL A 179 9.98 -19.89 13.09
N VAL A 180 9.38 -19.68 14.26
CA VAL A 180 9.24 -20.72 15.31
C VAL A 180 8.32 -21.83 14.85
N ASN A 181 7.21 -21.50 14.19
CA ASN A 181 6.27 -22.48 13.66
C ASN A 181 6.70 -23.06 12.30
N GLY A 182 7.84 -22.63 11.74
CA GLY A 182 8.30 -23.05 10.41
C GLY A 182 7.35 -22.68 9.28
N LEU A 183 6.59 -21.59 9.45
CA LEU A 183 5.70 -21.00 8.47
C LEU A 183 6.40 -20.01 7.54
N ASP A 184 7.68 -19.71 7.81
CA ASP A 184 8.47 -18.83 6.97
C ASP A 184 8.92 -19.53 5.67
N PRO A 185 9.00 -18.79 4.55
CA PRO A 185 9.28 -19.38 3.24
C PRO A 185 10.66 -20.06 3.18
N LEU A 186 11.64 -19.57 3.96
CA LEU A 186 12.99 -20.12 3.96
C LEU A 186 13.07 -21.46 4.72
N THR A 187 12.46 -21.56 5.90
CA THR A 187 12.36 -22.83 6.64
C THR A 187 11.59 -23.84 5.81
N PHE A 188 10.50 -23.44 5.15
CA PHE A 188 9.75 -24.31 4.24
C PHE A 188 10.66 -24.93 3.16
N VAL A 189 11.53 -24.12 2.57
CA VAL A 189 12.50 -24.56 1.56
C VAL A 189 13.56 -25.51 2.11
N VAL A 190 14.19 -25.13 3.22
CA VAL A 190 15.33 -25.88 3.75
C VAL A 190 14.88 -27.18 4.40
N ASP A 191 13.84 -27.14 5.24
CA ASP A 191 13.33 -28.33 5.93
C ASP A 191 12.51 -29.23 4.99
N GLY A 192 11.77 -28.65 4.03
CA GLY A 192 10.95 -29.41 3.08
C GLY A 192 11.77 -30.09 1.99
N TYR A 193 12.67 -29.35 1.32
CA TYR A 193 13.36 -29.84 0.12
C TYR A 193 14.74 -30.43 0.40
N PHE A 194 15.57 -29.73 1.17
CA PHE A 194 16.93 -30.20 1.45
C PHE A 194 16.98 -31.24 2.55
N ARG A 195 15.99 -31.25 3.47
CA ARG A 195 15.95 -32.13 4.66
C ARG A 195 17.33 -32.35 5.26
N PRO A 196 18.10 -31.29 5.57
CA PRO A 196 19.44 -31.47 6.09
C PRO A 196 19.34 -32.24 7.42
N ASP A 197 20.21 -33.22 7.63
CA ASP A 197 20.36 -33.90 8.91
C ASP A 197 20.89 -32.88 9.94
N TRP A 198 19.97 -32.10 10.54
CA TRP A 198 20.30 -31.11 11.57
C TRP A 198 20.97 -31.74 12.79
N ARG A 199 20.83 -33.07 12.99
CA ARG A 199 21.57 -33.84 13.99
C ARG A 199 23.04 -34.03 13.67
N ARG A 200 23.44 -34.03 12.38
CA ARG A 200 24.83 -34.12 11.91
C ARG A 200 25.49 -32.76 11.77
N TYR A 201 24.73 -31.74 11.39
CA TYR A 201 25.20 -30.36 11.38
C TYR A 201 25.22 -29.78 12.79
N LYS A 202 26.28 -29.04 13.13
CA LYS A 202 26.41 -28.38 14.44
C LYS A 202 25.20 -27.46 14.66
N ILE A 203 24.57 -27.54 15.84
CA ILE A 203 23.44 -26.68 16.32
C ILE A 203 23.63 -25.20 15.94
N LEU A 204 24.88 -24.73 15.93
CA LEU A 204 25.27 -23.39 15.50
C LEU A 204 24.75 -22.99 14.10
N TRP A 205 24.78 -23.90 13.12
CA TRP A 205 24.30 -23.65 11.76
C TRP A 205 22.78 -23.56 11.68
N PHE A 206 22.07 -24.41 12.43
CA PHE A 206 20.61 -24.36 12.51
C PHE A 206 20.14 -23.04 13.14
N LEU A 207 20.79 -22.65 14.25
CA LEU A 207 20.46 -21.41 14.96
C LEU A 207 20.81 -20.18 14.12
N GLY A 208 21.95 -20.20 13.43
CA GLY A 208 22.33 -19.18 12.46
C GLY A 208 21.33 -19.04 11.30
N PHE A 209 20.84 -20.15 10.77
CA PHE A 209 19.80 -20.16 9.73
C PHE A 209 18.47 -19.57 10.23
N LYS A 210 18.03 -19.93 11.44
CA LYS A 210 16.80 -19.38 12.03
C LYS A 210 16.90 -17.87 12.28
N VAL A 211 18.06 -17.39 12.76
CA VAL A 211 18.32 -15.95 12.93
C VAL A 211 18.32 -15.23 11.58
N PHE A 212 18.95 -15.82 10.56
CA PHE A 212 18.94 -15.28 9.21
C PHE A 212 17.51 -15.21 8.66
N SER A 213 16.73 -16.29 8.75
CA SER A 213 15.33 -16.30 8.30
C SER A 213 14.50 -15.24 9.01
N LEU A 214 14.67 -15.08 10.33
CA LEU A 214 14.00 -14.04 11.09
C LEU A 214 14.30 -12.63 10.57
N ILE A 215 15.57 -12.31 10.33
CA ILE A 215 15.97 -11.00 9.81
C ILE A 215 15.34 -10.75 8.44
N MET A 216 15.40 -11.74 7.56
CA MET A 216 14.92 -11.63 6.19
C MET A 216 13.40 -11.49 6.13
N MET A 217 12.67 -12.27 6.95
CA MET A 217 11.22 -12.19 7.06
C MET A 217 10.77 -10.85 7.66
N THR A 218 11.48 -10.37 8.70
CA THR A 218 11.19 -9.07 9.30
C THR A 218 11.38 -7.95 8.28
N ALA A 219 12.47 -7.96 7.51
CA ALA A 219 12.71 -6.97 6.46
C ALA A 219 11.63 -6.99 5.36
N ALA A 220 11.24 -8.18 4.90
CA ALA A 220 10.19 -8.37 3.90
C ALA A 220 8.84 -7.82 4.38
N VAL A 221 8.45 -8.12 5.62
CA VAL A 221 7.19 -7.65 6.21
C VAL A 221 7.21 -6.12 6.43
N ILE A 222 8.33 -5.54 6.85
CA ILE A 222 8.46 -4.07 6.96
C ILE A 222 8.28 -3.41 5.59
N SER A 223 8.96 -3.93 4.56
CA SER A 223 8.88 -3.37 3.20
C SER A 223 7.46 -3.48 2.63
N ALA A 224 6.82 -4.65 2.74
CA ALA A 224 5.44 -4.86 2.30
C ALA A 224 4.45 -3.97 3.06
N THR A 225 4.58 -3.87 4.39
CA THR A 225 3.72 -3.03 5.24
C THR A 225 3.83 -1.57 4.85
N ARG A 226 5.04 -1.08 4.61
CA ARG A 226 5.30 0.30 4.16
C ARG A 226 4.61 0.61 2.83
N ILE A 227 4.76 -0.28 1.85
CA ILE A 227 4.16 -0.11 0.51
C ILE A 227 2.63 -0.15 0.61
N CYS A 228 2.08 -1.13 1.34
CA CYS A 228 0.64 -1.25 1.56
C CYS A 228 0.05 -0.03 2.29
N LEU A 229 0.73 0.49 3.32
CA LEU A 229 0.29 1.69 4.03
C LEU A 229 0.32 2.93 3.12
N ALA A 230 1.38 3.10 2.32
CA ALA A 230 1.48 4.21 1.36
C ALA A 230 0.36 4.18 0.31
N LEU A 231 0.04 2.99 -0.20
CA LEU A 231 -1.08 2.78 -1.12
C LEU A 231 -2.43 3.03 -0.45
N ALA A 232 -2.66 2.42 0.72
CA ALA A 232 -3.88 2.61 1.50
C ALA A 232 -4.13 4.10 1.74
N CYS A 233 -3.13 4.82 2.24
CA CYS A 233 -3.18 6.27 2.40
C CYS A 233 -3.56 6.99 1.10
N SER A 234 -2.84 6.72 0.01
CA SER A 234 -3.08 7.38 -1.27
C SER A 234 -4.52 7.18 -1.76
N PHE A 235 -5.07 5.96 -1.65
CA PHE A 235 -6.44 5.68 -2.07
C PHE A 235 -7.49 6.20 -1.09
N THR A 236 -7.34 5.96 0.21
CA THR A 236 -8.32 6.38 1.22
C THR A 236 -8.41 7.89 1.31
N PHE A 237 -7.28 8.59 1.23
CA PHE A 237 -7.28 10.05 1.26
C PHE A 237 -7.91 10.63 0.01
N THR A 238 -7.56 10.11 -1.17
CA THR A 238 -8.20 10.52 -2.43
C THR A 238 -9.73 10.33 -2.37
N ALA A 239 -10.20 9.19 -1.88
CA ALA A 239 -11.63 8.92 -1.72
C ALA A 239 -12.31 9.86 -0.70
N CYS A 240 -11.67 10.08 0.45
CA CYS A 240 -12.17 11.00 1.48
C CYS A 240 -12.24 12.45 0.97
N PHE A 241 -11.19 12.95 0.31
CA PHE A 241 -11.14 14.29 -0.26
C PHE A 241 -12.19 14.48 -1.33
N LEU A 242 -12.32 13.52 -2.21
CA LEU A 242 -13.36 13.53 -3.23
C LEU A 242 -14.76 13.56 -2.62
N GLN A 243 -15.07 12.70 -1.66
CA GLN A 243 -16.38 12.70 -1.00
C GLN A 243 -16.64 14.03 -0.30
N HIS A 244 -15.62 14.60 0.34
CA HIS A 244 -15.69 15.90 0.98
C HIS A 244 -15.95 17.02 -0.05
N ASN A 245 -15.22 17.03 -1.16
CA ASN A 245 -15.37 17.99 -2.25
C ASN A 245 -16.76 17.91 -2.89
N ILE A 246 -17.29 16.71 -3.15
CA ILE A 246 -18.67 16.53 -3.68
C ILE A 246 -19.70 17.11 -2.71
N ARG A 247 -19.55 16.85 -1.40
CA ARG A 247 -20.45 17.39 -0.37
C ARG A 247 -20.37 18.91 -0.28
N MET A 248 -19.16 19.48 -0.32
CA MET A 248 -18.98 20.94 -0.33
C MET A 248 -19.56 21.57 -1.59
N LEU A 249 -19.32 20.98 -2.76
CA LEU A 249 -19.87 21.43 -4.04
C LEU A 249 -21.40 21.45 -4.01
N GLY A 250 -22.04 20.41 -3.44
CA GLY A 250 -23.49 20.34 -3.30
C GLY A 250 -24.06 21.39 -2.33
N LYS A 251 -23.38 21.65 -1.22
CA LYS A 251 -23.77 22.73 -0.28
C LYS A 251 -23.67 24.10 -0.91
N ASP A 252 -22.55 24.35 -1.59
CA ASP A 252 -22.26 25.62 -2.27
C ASP A 252 -23.24 25.87 -3.42
N TYR A 253 -23.55 24.84 -4.22
CA TYR A 253 -24.60 24.88 -5.25
C TYR A 253 -25.98 25.26 -4.67
N ASN A 254 -26.37 24.66 -3.55
CA ASN A 254 -27.65 24.95 -2.90
C ASN A 254 -27.73 26.36 -2.28
N ALA A 255 -26.59 26.91 -1.84
CA ALA A 255 -26.50 28.27 -1.31
C ALA A 255 -26.57 29.32 -2.44
N ILE A 256 -25.80 29.14 -3.50
CA ILE A 256 -25.74 30.08 -4.64
C ILE A 256 -26.99 30.00 -5.53
N GLY A 257 -27.63 28.84 -5.65
CA GLY A 257 -28.89 28.67 -6.41
C GLY A 257 -30.03 29.58 -5.95
N ARG A 258 -29.97 30.14 -4.73
CA ARG A 258 -30.93 31.14 -4.24
C ARG A 258 -30.65 32.57 -4.75
N VAL A 259 -29.46 32.84 -5.28
CA VAL A 259 -29.03 34.17 -5.76
C VAL A 259 -28.85 34.14 -7.29
N ARG A 260 -29.95 34.36 -8.03
CA ARG A 260 -30.03 34.18 -9.50
C ARG A 260 -28.95 34.88 -10.33
N VAL A 261 -28.45 36.04 -9.89
CA VAL A 261 -27.51 36.87 -10.68
C VAL A 261 -26.06 36.36 -10.60
N VAL A 262 -25.66 35.80 -9.45
CA VAL A 262 -24.31 35.23 -9.24
C VAL A 262 -24.19 33.82 -9.83
N TRP A 263 -25.34 33.13 -9.95
CA TRP A 263 -25.44 31.77 -10.48
C TRP A 263 -24.88 31.64 -11.91
N ILE A 264 -25.32 32.50 -12.84
CA ILE A 264 -24.91 32.43 -14.26
C ILE A 264 -23.39 32.55 -14.43
N ARG A 265 -22.73 33.38 -13.61
CA ARG A 265 -21.27 33.60 -13.66
C ARG A 265 -20.47 32.43 -13.06
N ASN A 266 -21.05 31.70 -12.09
CA ASN A 266 -20.38 30.63 -11.37
C ASN A 266 -20.69 29.21 -11.89
N VAL A 267 -21.76 29.01 -12.67
CA VAL A 267 -22.11 27.70 -13.28
C VAL A 267 -20.94 27.09 -14.05
N ARG A 268 -20.19 27.90 -14.81
CA ARG A 268 -19.01 27.42 -15.56
C ARG A 268 -17.97 26.75 -14.64
N ILE A 269 -17.80 27.28 -13.44
CA ILE A 269 -16.80 26.79 -12.48
C ILE A 269 -17.29 25.48 -11.84
N TYR A 270 -18.58 25.36 -11.53
CA TYR A 270 -19.17 24.09 -11.09
C TYR A 270 -19.08 22.99 -12.14
N VAL A 271 -19.33 23.33 -13.41
CA VAL A 271 -19.20 22.38 -14.53
C VAL A 271 -17.74 21.93 -14.69
N ILE A 272 -16.77 22.85 -14.63
CA ILE A 272 -15.34 22.51 -14.65
C ILE A 272 -14.99 21.59 -13.48
N MET A 273 -15.43 21.95 -12.27
CA MET A 273 -15.18 21.19 -11.04
C MET A 273 -15.76 19.77 -11.08
N TYR A 274 -17.01 19.64 -11.50
CA TYR A 274 -17.65 18.34 -11.68
C TYR A 274 -16.98 17.51 -12.78
N ASN A 275 -16.65 18.12 -13.92
CA ASN A 275 -15.93 17.44 -14.99
C ASN A 275 -14.54 17.00 -14.57
N THR A 276 -13.81 17.78 -13.76
CA THR A 276 -12.52 17.36 -13.20
C THR A 276 -12.65 16.11 -12.34
N ILE A 277 -13.71 15.99 -11.53
CA ILE A 277 -14.00 14.78 -10.74
C ILE A 277 -14.28 13.59 -11.67
N VAL A 278 -15.17 13.77 -12.65
CA VAL A 278 -15.57 12.69 -13.58
C VAL A 278 -14.38 12.22 -14.43
N ILE A 279 -13.60 13.16 -14.97
CA ILE A 279 -12.39 12.87 -15.76
C ILE A 279 -11.33 12.20 -14.88
N GLY A 280 -11.16 12.63 -13.63
CA GLY A 280 -10.25 12.00 -12.68
C GLY A 280 -10.59 10.53 -12.42
N PHE A 281 -11.88 10.22 -12.21
CA PHE A 281 -12.35 8.85 -12.07
C PHE A 281 -12.22 8.03 -13.35
N ALA A 282 -12.60 8.60 -14.49
CA ALA A 282 -12.51 7.92 -15.77
C ALA A 282 -11.05 7.59 -16.15
N ARG A 283 -10.11 8.44 -15.74
CA ARG A 283 -8.67 8.20 -15.92
C ARG A 283 -8.12 7.19 -14.92
N LEU A 284 -8.46 7.28 -13.63
CA LEU A 284 -7.94 6.37 -12.60
C LEU A 284 -8.57 4.97 -12.62
N GLY A 285 -9.82 4.84 -13.05
CA GLY A 285 -10.57 3.58 -13.07
C GLY A 285 -9.86 2.44 -13.80
N PRO A 286 -9.39 2.65 -15.05
CA PRO A 286 -8.60 1.65 -15.77
C PRO A 286 -7.33 1.23 -15.03
N TYR A 287 -6.60 2.16 -14.41
CA TYR A 287 -5.37 1.82 -13.67
C TYR A 287 -5.67 1.03 -12.40
N ILE A 288 -6.73 1.37 -11.68
CA ILE A 288 -7.19 0.60 -10.51
C ILE A 288 -7.65 -0.80 -10.93
N ALA A 289 -8.35 -0.91 -12.06
CA ALA A 289 -8.75 -2.19 -12.63
C ALA A 289 -7.54 -3.02 -13.06
N VAL A 290 -6.51 -2.41 -13.67
CA VAL A 290 -5.26 -3.08 -14.03
C VAL A 290 -4.47 -3.51 -12.80
N ILE A 291 -4.34 -2.67 -11.77
CA ILE A 291 -3.71 -3.03 -10.49
C ILE A 291 -4.46 -4.19 -9.83
N GLY A 292 -5.79 -4.13 -9.81
CA GLY A 292 -6.65 -5.19 -9.31
C GLY A 292 -6.50 -6.47 -10.10
N LEU A 293 -6.45 -6.39 -11.42
CA LEU A 293 -6.28 -7.54 -12.32
C LEU A 293 -4.88 -8.14 -12.23
N PHE A 294 -3.82 -7.34 -12.10
CA PHE A 294 -2.46 -7.83 -11.84
C PHE A 294 -2.36 -8.47 -10.45
N SER A 295 -3.00 -7.88 -9.43
CA SER A 295 -3.06 -8.48 -8.10
C SER A 295 -3.82 -9.81 -8.14
N LEU A 296 -4.95 -9.86 -8.84
CA LEU A 296 -5.75 -11.08 -9.04
C LEU A 296 -5.05 -12.11 -9.93
N ALA A 297 -4.31 -11.72 -10.96
CA ALA A 297 -3.57 -12.63 -11.83
C ALA A 297 -2.33 -13.18 -11.11
N ALA A 298 -1.61 -12.34 -10.36
CA ALA A 298 -0.57 -12.80 -9.44
C ALA A 298 -1.14 -13.76 -8.38
N CYS A 299 -2.39 -13.56 -7.94
CA CYS A 299 -3.11 -14.49 -7.07
C CYS A 299 -3.60 -15.76 -7.79
N GLY A 300 -4.09 -15.66 -9.03
CA GLY A 300 -4.69 -16.75 -9.80
C GLY A 300 -3.65 -17.72 -10.36
N PHE A 301 -2.47 -17.21 -10.75
CA PHE A 301 -1.27 -18.02 -11.02
C PHE A 301 -0.68 -18.67 -9.74
N ASN A 302 -1.31 -18.54 -8.57
CA ASN A 302 -0.95 -19.28 -7.36
C ASN A 302 -1.85 -20.51 -7.11
N TRP A 303 -2.91 -20.70 -7.92
CA TRP A 303 -3.89 -21.79 -7.76
C TRP A 303 -3.84 -22.84 -8.89
N ILE A 304 -2.87 -22.72 -9.81
CA ILE A 304 -2.56 -23.69 -10.87
C ILE A 304 -1.09 -24.08 -10.69
#